data_AF-A0A1S8X8R0-F1
#
_entry.id   AF-A0A1S8X8R0-F1
#
_cell.length_a   1.000
_cell.length_b   1.000
_cell.length_c   1.000
_cell.angle_alpha   90.00
_cell.angle_beta   90.00
_cell.angle_gamma   90.00
#
_symmetry.space_group_name_H-M   'P 1'
#
loop_
_entity.id
_entity.type
_entity.pdbx_description
1 polymer ?
#
loop_
_entity_poly.entity_id
_entity_poly.type
_entity_poly.pdbx_seq_one_letter_code
_entity_poly.pdbx_strand_id
1 'polypeptide(L)'
;LHLPYVDFRLVQVTRNGIAHKSGLEPGDVIIRICATPVTGMTHAQVKAEILRAGNDLDFTVKKRDFNVVQYNITMQQFAAANKPSQAGPESQEPRVEIVEEHLWRHGGPTFKNVQPKSYKILEQQLPQSSVGGPPPPSVFERSIDERSPYLQATEPTIQKAYGQS
;
A
#
# COMPACT_ATOMS: atom_id res chain seq x y z
N LEU A 1 -13.31 21.45 -1.04
CA LEU A 1 -13.60 20.22 -1.82
C LEU A 1 -14.53 19.34 -0.98
N HIS A 2 -15.83 19.36 -1.25
CA HIS A 2 -16.79 18.47 -0.58
C HIS A 2 -16.73 17.13 -1.31
N LEU A 3 -16.07 16.13 -0.72
CA LEU A 3 -15.95 14.81 -1.33
C LEU A 3 -17.34 14.18 -1.42
N PRO A 4 -17.71 13.57 -2.56
CA PRO A 4 -19.00 12.94 -2.70
C PRO A 4 -19.13 11.79 -1.69
N TYR A 5 -20.34 11.72 -1.15
CA TYR A 5 -20.70 10.87 -0.02
C TYR A 5 -20.53 9.40 -0.38
N VAL A 6 -19.73 8.68 0.40
CA VAL A 6 -19.58 7.22 0.28
C VAL A 6 -20.32 6.55 1.42
N ASP A 7 -21.20 5.62 1.07
CA ASP A 7 -21.83 4.73 2.04
C ASP A 7 -20.81 3.71 2.56
N PHE A 8 -20.81 3.48 3.88
CA PHE A 8 -19.92 2.52 4.52
C PHE A 8 -20.58 1.15 4.60
N ARG A 9 -20.18 0.24 3.69
CA ARG A 9 -20.76 -1.10 3.58
C ARG A 9 -19.93 -2.15 4.31
N LEU A 10 -20.60 -3.06 5.02
CA LEU A 10 -20.00 -4.30 5.50
C LEU A 10 -19.78 -5.29 4.34
N VAL A 11 -18.52 -5.64 4.07
CA VAL A 11 -18.16 -6.57 2.99
C VAL A 11 -18.00 -8.00 3.50
N GLN A 12 -17.53 -8.16 4.73
CA GLN A 12 -17.19 -9.45 5.33
C GLN A 12 -17.63 -9.44 6.80
N VAL A 13 -18.17 -10.58 7.26
CA VAL A 13 -18.50 -10.81 8.67
C VAL A 13 -18.06 -12.22 9.04
N THR A 14 -17.23 -12.34 10.06
CA THR A 14 -16.74 -13.64 10.54
C THR A 14 -17.88 -14.47 11.12
N ARG A 15 -18.10 -15.67 10.57
CA ARG A 15 -19.13 -16.61 11.06
C ARG A 15 -18.89 -16.91 12.53
N ASN A 16 -19.97 -16.88 13.33
CA ASN A 16 -19.94 -17.05 14.79
C ASN A 16 -19.12 -16.00 15.56
N GLY A 17 -18.62 -14.94 14.91
CA GLY A 17 -18.03 -13.78 15.57
C GLY A 17 -19.08 -12.93 16.27
N ILE A 18 -18.64 -11.95 17.06
CA ILE A 18 -19.54 -11.04 17.81
C ILE A 18 -20.49 -10.32 16.85
N ALA A 19 -19.97 -9.73 15.77
CA ALA A 19 -20.76 -9.05 14.74
C ALA A 19 -21.86 -9.95 14.15
N HIS A 20 -21.56 -11.22 13.83
CA HIS A 20 -22.53 -12.18 13.30
C HIS A 20 -23.60 -12.53 14.35
N LYS A 21 -23.20 -12.72 15.61
CA LYS A 21 -24.13 -13.01 16.72
C LYS A 21 -25.05 -11.82 17.02
N SER A 22 -24.56 -10.60 16.80
CA SER A 22 -25.36 -9.37 16.86
C SER A 22 -26.24 -9.16 15.62
N GLY A 23 -26.23 -10.09 14.66
CA GLY A 23 -27.07 -10.06 13.47
C GLY A 23 -26.57 -9.16 12.35
N LEU A 24 -25.30 -8.72 12.36
CA LEU A 24 -24.72 -8.00 11.22
C LEU A 24 -24.47 -8.95 10.05
N GLU A 25 -24.80 -8.50 8.85
CA GLU A 25 -24.63 -9.26 7.61
C GLU A 25 -23.78 -8.49 6.60
N PRO A 26 -22.99 -9.18 5.76
CA PRO A 26 -22.41 -8.57 4.57
C PRO A 26 -23.51 -7.94 3.70
N GLY A 27 -23.33 -6.67 3.32
CA GLY A 27 -24.36 -5.90 2.62
C GLY A 27 -25.02 -4.80 3.45
N ASP A 28 -24.91 -4.86 4.79
CA ASP A 28 -25.43 -3.81 5.65
C ASP A 28 -24.64 -2.50 5.48
N VAL A 29 -25.34 -1.37 5.57
CA VAL A 29 -24.78 -0.02 5.46
C VAL A 29 -24.75 0.63 6.84
N ILE A 30 -23.57 1.06 7.29
CA ILE A 30 -23.38 1.77 8.55
C ILE A 30 -23.81 3.22 8.36
N ILE A 31 -24.73 3.69 9.21
CA ILE A 31 -25.20 5.09 9.20
C ILE A 31 -24.72 5.86 10.43
N ARG A 32 -24.43 5.18 11.54
CA ARG A 32 -23.85 5.79 12.76
C ARG A 32 -22.91 4.82 13.45
N ILE A 33 -21.88 5.38 14.09
CA ILE A 33 -20.94 4.69 14.97
C ILE A 33 -21.08 5.33 16.35
N CYS A 34 -21.53 4.54 17.32
CA CYS A 34 -21.90 5.03 18.65
C CYS A 34 -22.88 6.23 18.54
N ALA A 35 -22.49 7.39 19.05
CA ALA A 35 -23.29 8.61 18.96
C ALA A 35 -23.16 9.35 17.62
N THR A 36 -22.15 9.03 16.80
CA THR A 36 -21.69 9.87 15.70
C THR A 36 -22.24 9.39 14.35
N PRO A 37 -22.93 10.25 13.57
CA PRO A 37 -23.33 9.92 12.21
C PRO A 37 -22.11 9.87 11.29
N VAL A 38 -21.99 8.79 10.50
CA VAL A 38 -20.88 8.65 9.53
C VAL A 38 -21.16 9.36 8.21
N THR A 39 -22.28 10.09 8.16
CA THR A 39 -22.78 10.81 7.01
C THR A 39 -21.80 11.91 6.59
N GLY A 40 -21.16 11.73 5.43
CA GLY A 40 -20.25 12.70 4.82
C GLY A 40 -18.83 12.58 5.34
N MET A 41 -18.57 11.58 6.19
CA MET A 41 -17.24 11.30 6.69
C MET A 41 -16.38 10.65 5.61
N THR A 42 -15.11 11.00 5.63
CA THR A 42 -14.09 10.27 4.89
C THR A 42 -13.81 8.93 5.55
N HIS A 43 -13.27 7.97 4.77
CA HIS A 43 -12.84 6.69 5.31
C HIS A 43 -11.85 6.83 6.48
N ALA A 44 -10.96 7.83 6.43
CA ALA A 44 -10.00 8.10 7.52
C ALA A 44 -10.70 8.53 8.81
N GLN A 45 -11.73 9.38 8.72
CA GLN A 45 -12.52 9.82 9.88
C GLN A 45 -13.33 8.68 10.48
N VAL A 46 -13.97 7.86 9.64
CA VAL A 46 -14.68 6.66 10.11
C VAL A 46 -13.74 5.68 10.81
N LYS A 47 -12.55 5.44 10.24
CA LYS A 47 -11.53 4.61 10.88
C LYS A 47 -11.13 5.17 12.25
N ALA A 48 -10.91 6.48 12.36
CA ALA A 48 -10.57 7.11 13.63
C ALA A 48 -11.67 6.93 14.67
N GLU A 49 -12.94 7.04 14.25
CA GLU A 49 -14.09 6.88 15.15
C GLU A 49 -14.21 5.45 15.68
N ILE A 50 -13.99 4.43 14.84
CA ILE A 50 -13.95 3.03 15.26
C ILE A 50 -12.82 2.79 16.26
N LEU A 51 -11.62 3.32 15.99
CA LEU A 51 -10.47 3.19 16.88
C LEU A 51 -10.71 3.89 18.23
N ARG A 52 -11.38 5.04 18.21
CA ARG A 52 -11.73 5.82 19.41
C ARG A 52 -12.72 5.09 20.31
N ALA A 53 -13.67 4.35 19.73
CA ALA A 53 -14.63 3.52 20.46
C ALA A 53 -13.97 2.33 21.16
N GLY A 54 -12.86 1.80 20.61
CA GLY A 54 -12.07 0.75 21.24
C GLY A 54 -12.87 -0.56 21.37
N ASN A 55 -13.08 -1.01 22.61
CA ASN A 55 -13.79 -2.26 22.90
C ASN A 55 -15.32 -2.10 22.90
N ASP A 56 -15.83 -0.88 23.10
CA ASP A 56 -17.26 -0.59 23.19
C ASP A 56 -17.73 0.09 21.90
N LEU A 57 -18.11 -0.73 20.94
CA LEU A 57 -18.48 -0.30 19.59
C LEU A 57 -19.94 -0.64 19.29
N ASP A 58 -20.73 0.41 19.05
CA ASP A 58 -22.12 0.30 18.61
C ASP A 58 -22.27 0.75 17.16
N PHE A 59 -23.04 0.01 16.36
CA PHE A 59 -23.33 0.34 14.98
C PHE A 59 -24.83 0.45 14.77
N THR A 60 -25.28 1.62 14.32
CA THR A 60 -26.60 1.73 13.70
C THR A 60 -26.44 1.44 12.20
N VAL A 61 -27.15 0.42 11.71
CA VAL A 61 -27.07 -0.01 10.31
C VAL A 61 -28.44 0.02 9.63
N LYS A 62 -28.43 0.21 8.31
CA LYS A 62 -29.56 -0.10 7.45
C LYS A 62 -29.33 -1.44 6.77
N LYS A 63 -30.33 -2.32 6.86
CA LYS A 63 -30.28 -3.67 6.32
C LYS A 63 -30.34 -3.65 4.81
N ARG A 64 -29.29 -4.18 4.16
CA ARG A 64 -29.21 -4.37 2.70
C ARG A 64 -29.56 -3.13 1.86
N ASP A 65 -29.39 -1.93 2.39
CA ASP A 65 -29.74 -0.65 1.75
C ASP A 65 -28.59 -0.10 0.89
N PHE A 66 -27.70 -0.97 0.40
CA PHE A 66 -26.55 -0.54 -0.37
C PHE A 66 -26.96 -0.18 -1.80
N ASN A 67 -26.88 1.10 -2.13
CA ASN A 67 -27.15 1.58 -3.48
C ASN A 67 -25.89 1.45 -4.35
N VAL A 68 -25.80 0.33 -5.08
CA VAL A 68 -24.70 0.02 -6.00
C VAL A 68 -24.55 1.08 -7.09
N VAL A 69 -25.67 1.60 -7.61
CA VAL A 69 -25.67 2.61 -8.69
C VAL A 69 -25.02 3.89 -8.19
N GLN A 70 -25.46 4.37 -7.02
CA GLN A 70 -24.91 5.56 -6.39
C GLN A 70 -23.42 5.39 -6.13
N TYR A 71 -23.00 4.27 -5.53
CA TYR A 71 -21.59 3.98 -5.26
C TYR A 71 -20.72 4.04 -6.53
N ASN A 72 -21.17 3.41 -7.62
CA ASN A 72 -20.42 3.39 -8.88
C ASN A 72 -20.30 4.80 -9.49
N ILE A 73 -21.36 5.61 -9.44
CA ILE A 73 -21.33 7.00 -9.88
C ILE A 73 -20.32 7.80 -9.05
N THR A 74 -20.37 7.69 -7.73
CA THR A 74 -19.43 8.36 -6.82
C THR A 74 -17.98 7.96 -7.14
N MET A 75 -17.71 6.67 -7.33
CA MET A 75 -16.36 6.18 -7.68
C MET A 75 -15.87 6.64 -9.05
N GLN A 76 -16.74 6.66 -10.07
CA GLN A 76 -16.40 7.18 -11.39
C GLN A 76 -16.09 8.68 -11.34
N GLN A 77 -16.81 9.46 -10.54
CA GLN A 77 -16.52 10.89 -10.34
C GLN A 77 -15.15 11.11 -9.67
N PHE A 78 -14.80 10.31 -8.65
CA PHE A 78 -13.46 10.35 -8.06
C PHE A 78 -12.36 9.99 -9.07
N ALA A 79 -12.57 8.93 -9.87
CA ALA A 79 -11.62 8.51 -10.88
C ALA A 79 -11.46 9.55 -12.01
N ALA A 80 -12.55 10.19 -12.42
CA ALA A 80 -12.54 11.26 -13.42
C ALA A 80 -11.85 12.53 -12.91
N ALA A 81 -12.05 12.89 -11.64
CA ALA A 81 -11.38 14.03 -11.01
C ALA A 81 -9.86 13.80 -10.83
N ASN A 82 -9.43 12.54 -10.68
CA ASN A 82 -8.02 12.15 -10.58
C ASN A 82 -7.40 11.69 -11.92
N LYS A 83 -8.02 11.97 -13.06
CA LYS A 83 -7.45 11.62 -14.36
C LYS A 83 -6.24 12.53 -14.63
N PRO A 84 -5.01 12.00 -14.75
CA PRO A 84 -3.88 12.82 -15.17
C PRO A 84 -4.12 13.27 -16.61
N SER A 85 -4.21 14.57 -16.82
CA SER A 85 -4.28 15.20 -18.13
C SER A 85 -2.99 14.92 -18.90
N GLN A 86 -3.03 13.97 -19.83
CA GLN A 86 -2.05 13.89 -20.91
C GLN A 86 -2.61 14.60 -22.14
N ALA A 87 -2.21 15.86 -22.34
CA ALA A 87 -1.95 16.49 -23.65
C ALA A 87 -1.51 17.96 -23.49
N GLY A 88 -0.28 18.30 -23.90
CA GLY A 88 0.14 19.66 -24.30
C GLY A 88 1.22 20.34 -23.45
N PRO A 89 2.28 20.94 -24.06
CA PRO A 89 3.41 21.52 -23.35
C PRO A 89 3.10 22.92 -22.79
N GLU A 90 3.73 23.21 -21.65
CA GLU A 90 3.98 24.55 -21.10
C GLU A 90 2.77 25.43 -20.76
N SER A 91 2.28 25.30 -19.52
CA SER A 91 2.13 26.45 -18.61
C SER A 91 1.93 25.95 -17.18
N GLN A 92 2.66 26.59 -16.28
CA GLN A 92 2.86 26.25 -14.87
C GLN A 92 1.53 26.19 -14.09
N GLU A 93 1.12 24.98 -13.70
CA GLU A 93 0.17 24.77 -12.61
C GLU A 93 0.99 24.44 -11.34
N PRO A 94 0.66 25.01 -10.17
CA PRO A 94 1.53 24.95 -8.99
C PRO A 94 1.68 23.50 -8.55
N ARG A 95 2.81 22.90 -8.93
CA ARG A 95 3.36 21.72 -8.29
C ARG A 95 3.37 22.02 -6.80
N VAL A 96 2.58 21.28 -6.02
CA VAL A 96 2.86 21.17 -4.58
C VAL A 96 4.25 20.56 -4.51
N GLU A 97 5.23 21.45 -4.42
CA GLU A 97 6.57 21.10 -4.02
C GLU A 97 6.41 20.54 -2.62
N ILE A 98 6.52 19.21 -2.53
CA ILE A 98 6.81 18.57 -1.27
C ILE A 98 8.21 19.08 -0.96
N VAL A 99 8.27 20.25 -0.31
CA VAL A 99 9.49 20.66 0.35
C VAL A 99 9.64 19.59 1.42
N GLU A 100 10.53 18.65 1.16
CA GLU A 100 10.97 17.68 2.14
C GLU A 100 11.82 18.48 3.15
N GLU A 101 11.15 19.41 3.85
CA GLU A 101 11.67 20.00 5.06
C GLU A 101 11.81 18.82 6.01
N HIS A 102 13.03 18.32 6.07
CA HIS A 102 13.46 17.39 7.09
C HIS A 102 13.12 18.06 8.42
N LEU A 103 12.03 17.61 9.04
CA LEU A 103 11.58 18.01 10.38
C LEU A 103 12.56 17.49 11.44
N TRP A 104 13.80 17.91 11.35
CA TRP A 104 14.82 17.87 12.38
C TRP A 104 15.54 19.22 12.41
N ARG A 105 14.79 20.33 12.44
CA ARG A 105 15.38 21.67 12.68
C ARG A 105 16.12 21.77 14.03
N HIS A 106 15.94 20.79 14.91
CA HIS A 106 16.70 20.63 16.14
C HIS A 106 17.15 19.17 16.27
N GLY A 107 18.34 18.86 15.74
CA GLY A 107 19.12 17.64 16.04
C GLY A 107 18.32 16.35 16.23
N GLY A 108 18.08 15.62 15.14
CA GLY A 108 17.48 14.28 15.20
C GLY A 108 18.33 13.30 16.03
N PRO A 109 17.75 12.16 16.44
CA PRO A 109 18.46 11.17 17.25
C PRO A 109 19.76 10.75 16.55
N THR A 110 20.90 10.96 17.22
CA THR A 110 22.20 10.53 16.72
C THR A 110 22.26 9.00 16.81
N PHE A 111 21.87 8.33 15.73
CA PHE A 111 22.11 6.91 15.59
C PHE A 111 23.62 6.70 15.57
N LYS A 112 24.15 6.05 16.61
CA LYS A 112 25.52 5.54 16.56
C LYS A 112 25.65 4.68 15.31
N ASN A 113 26.74 4.84 14.57
CA ASN A 113 27.01 4.10 13.36
C ASN A 113 27.21 2.61 13.70
N VAL A 114 26.10 1.90 13.91
CA VAL A 114 26.08 0.48 14.23
C VAL A 114 25.80 -0.26 12.93
N GLN A 115 26.88 -0.76 12.33
CA GLN A 115 26.78 -1.66 11.19
C GLN A 115 26.08 -2.96 11.64
N PRO A 116 24.94 -3.33 11.03
CA PRO A 116 24.25 -4.57 11.38
C PRO A 116 25.16 -5.77 11.09
N LYS A 117 25.05 -6.83 11.90
CA LYS A 117 25.91 -8.02 11.77
C LYS A 117 25.85 -8.64 10.37
N SER A 118 24.69 -8.55 9.71
CA SER A 118 24.52 -8.98 8.32
C SER A 118 25.50 -8.31 7.36
N TYR A 119 25.80 -7.02 7.57
CA TYR A 119 26.75 -6.28 6.75
C TYR A 119 28.19 -6.74 6.97
N LYS A 120 28.57 -6.98 8.24
CA LYS A 120 29.89 -7.56 8.58
C LYS A 120 30.09 -8.97 8.03
N ILE A 121 29.06 -9.79 8.02
CA ILE A 121 29.10 -11.14 7.45
C ILE A 121 29.29 -11.05 5.93
N LEU A 122 28.62 -10.11 5.28
CA LEU A 122 28.76 -9.87 3.85
C LEU A 122 30.18 -9.41 3.47
N GLU A 123 30.78 -8.50 4.23
CA GLU A 123 32.18 -8.06 4.03
C GLU A 123 33.20 -9.20 4.20
N GLN A 124 32.99 -10.10 5.17
CA GLN A 124 33.88 -11.25 5.38
C GLN A 124 33.79 -12.31 4.27
N GLN A 125 32.67 -12.35 3.54
CA GLN A 125 32.44 -13.33 2.48
C GLN A 125 32.81 -12.82 1.09
N LEU A 126 33.17 -11.55 0.94
CA LEU A 126 33.62 -10.98 -0.31
C LEU A 126 35.14 -11.13 -0.44
N PRO A 127 35.66 -11.86 -1.46
CA PRO A 127 37.07 -11.76 -1.81
C PRO A 127 37.36 -10.31 -2.19
N GLN A 128 38.41 -9.74 -1.59
CA GLN A 128 38.90 -8.37 -1.79
C GLN A 128 39.25 -8.11 -3.26
N SER A 129 38.26 -7.75 -4.09
CA SER A 129 38.50 -7.14 -5.39
C SER A 129 38.71 -5.64 -5.18
N SER A 130 39.96 -5.28 -4.92
CA SER A 130 40.63 -4.00 -5.24
C SER A 130 39.73 -2.74 -5.28
N VAL A 131 39.72 -2.04 -4.16
CA VAL A 131 39.29 -0.64 -4.00
C VAL A 131 40.08 0.23 -4.99
N GLY A 132 39.41 0.89 -5.94
CA GLY A 132 40.02 1.95 -6.76
C GLY A 132 39.79 1.93 -8.27
N GLY A 133 38.89 1.11 -8.82
CA GLY A 133 38.52 1.18 -10.25
C GLY A 133 37.34 2.14 -10.52
N PRO A 134 37.20 2.70 -11.75
CA PRO A 134 36.02 3.47 -12.13
C PRO A 134 34.74 2.65 -11.89
N PRO A 135 33.60 3.31 -11.58
CA PRO A 135 32.37 2.62 -11.26
C PRO A 135 32.02 1.65 -12.39
N PRO A 136 31.62 0.40 -12.07
CA PRO A 136 31.38 -0.59 -13.09
C PRO A 136 30.25 -0.10 -14.01
N PRO A 137 30.35 -0.35 -15.33
CA PRO A 137 29.38 0.13 -16.30
C PRO A 137 27.97 -0.36 -15.95
N SER A 138 26.97 0.47 -16.23
CA SER A 138 25.55 0.18 -16.03
C SER A 138 25.20 -1.24 -16.50
N VAL A 139 24.40 -1.96 -15.71
CA VAL A 139 23.96 -3.32 -16.03
C VAL A 139 23.18 -3.36 -17.35
N PHE A 140 22.55 -2.25 -17.74
CA PHE A 140 21.78 -2.15 -18.97
C PHE A 140 22.65 -2.15 -20.24
N GLU A 141 23.90 -1.69 -20.16
CA GLU A 141 24.84 -1.70 -21.29
C GLU A 141 25.52 -3.06 -21.52
N ARG A 142 25.49 -4.00 -20.56
CA ARG A 142 26.21 -5.27 -20.67
C ARG A 142 25.38 -6.33 -21.40
N SER A 143 26.01 -7.05 -22.33
CA SER A 143 25.46 -8.25 -23.00
C SER A 143 25.10 -9.31 -21.97
N ILE A 144 24.05 -10.09 -22.25
CA ILE A 144 23.42 -10.97 -21.26
C ILE A 144 24.38 -12.06 -20.74
N ASP A 145 25.32 -12.50 -21.57
CA ASP A 145 26.34 -13.50 -21.25
C ASP A 145 27.43 -12.98 -20.30
N GLU A 146 27.64 -11.66 -20.22
CA GLU A 146 28.59 -11.04 -19.30
C GLU A 146 27.95 -10.59 -17.97
N ARG A 147 26.62 -10.66 -17.83
CA ARG A 147 25.92 -10.13 -16.63
C ARG A 147 26.14 -10.97 -15.38
N SER A 148 26.31 -12.29 -15.48
CA SER A 148 26.68 -13.12 -14.33
C SER A 148 27.20 -14.50 -14.79
N PRO A 149 28.37 -14.97 -14.33
CA PRO A 149 28.82 -16.34 -14.61
C PRO A 149 27.92 -17.42 -13.99
N TYR A 150 27.04 -17.03 -13.04
CA TYR A 150 26.07 -17.92 -12.38
C TYR A 150 24.78 -18.16 -13.18
N LEU A 151 24.61 -17.50 -14.33
CA LEU A 151 23.45 -17.72 -15.23
C LEU A 151 23.68 -18.84 -16.26
N GLN A 152 24.90 -19.39 -16.32
CA GLN A 152 25.17 -20.57 -17.13
C GLN A 152 24.65 -21.80 -16.39
N ALA A 153 23.53 -22.35 -16.82
CA ALA A 153 23.02 -23.61 -16.33
C ALA A 153 24.00 -24.73 -16.71
N THR A 154 24.92 -25.07 -15.80
CA THR A 154 25.94 -26.11 -15.99
C THR A 154 25.45 -27.51 -15.62
N GLU A 155 24.15 -27.68 -15.33
CA GLU A 155 23.58 -28.99 -15.04
C GLU A 155 22.49 -29.38 -16.07
N PRO A 156 22.40 -30.66 -16.47
CA PRO A 156 21.30 -31.12 -17.31
C PRO A 156 19.98 -30.86 -16.56
N THR A 157 19.10 -30.08 -17.19
CA THR A 157 17.78 -29.77 -16.65
C THR A 157 17.08 -31.09 -16.28
N ILE A 158 16.77 -31.30 -15.00
CA ILE A 158 16.02 -32.48 -14.57
C ILE A 158 14.55 -32.19 -14.85
N GLN A 159 14.19 -32.20 -16.13
CA GLN A 159 12.80 -32.38 -16.54
C GLN A 159 12.51 -33.87 -16.55
N LYS A 160 12.23 -34.44 -15.37
CA LYS A 160 11.47 -35.69 -15.32
C LYS A 160 10.00 -35.32 -15.50
N ALA A 161 9.43 -35.69 -16.64
CA ALA A 161 7.99 -35.61 -16.84
C ALA A 161 7.28 -36.46 -15.78
N TYR A 162 6.17 -35.93 -15.25
CA TYR A 162 5.34 -36.64 -14.27
C TYR A 162 4.84 -37.95 -14.91
N GLY A 163 5.21 -39.11 -14.35
CA GLY A 163 4.68 -40.42 -14.78
C GLY A 163 5.64 -41.39 -15.49
N GLN A 164 6.97 -41.28 -15.33
CA GLN A 164 7.87 -42.42 -15.57
C GLN A 164 8.32 -43.03 -14.25
N SER A 165 8.04 -44.32 -14.08
CA SER A 165 8.42 -45.20 -12.96
C SER A 165 9.90 -45.55 -12.98
#